data_AF-A0AAU0TUB9-F1
#
_entry.id   AF-A0AAU0TUB9-F1
#
_cell.length_a   1.000
_cell.length_b   1.000
_cell.length_c   1.000
_cell.angle_alpha   90.00
_cell.angle_beta   90.00
_cell.angle_gamma   90.00
#
_symmetry.space_group_name_H-M   'P 1'
#
loop_
_entity.id
_entity.type
_entity.pdbx_description
1 polymer ?
#
loop_
_entity_poly.entity_id
_entity_poly.type
_entity_poly.pdbx_seq_one_letter_code
_entity_poly.pdbx_strand_id
1 'polypeptide(L)'
;MGDISPDLKTFFRVSLAAPAGKITIQVLCFFPIDGSSDNRPDRGCGSFPNKPHSQSCNLQGVYTGEQWASHYNQYGEHAAGGIGGCSFDVRDSLNSAAGPNFYQGMRGGRLISPKAFEKPNDLKHQVWAQNIPSTLPIEAFFYVVPAGLAGAQYDQKRFYDLTHIALPIISMKLPLTINDSASFVFNPGDQVVTGL
;
A
#
# COMPACT_ATOMS: atom_id res chain seq x y z
N MET A 1 -7.88 23.35 7.31
CA MET A 1 -7.05 22.13 7.38
C MET A 1 -7.99 20.98 7.18
N GLY A 2 -8.09 20.48 5.94
CA GLY A 2 -9.02 19.41 5.60
C GLY A 2 -8.31 18.08 5.70
N ASP A 3 -8.78 17.23 6.61
CA ASP A 3 -8.38 15.84 6.79
C ASP A 3 -8.47 15.09 5.45
N ILE A 4 -7.46 14.29 5.17
CA ILE A 4 -7.53 13.26 4.14
C ILE A 4 -8.50 12.21 4.67
N SER A 5 -9.58 11.95 3.94
CA SER A 5 -10.59 10.95 4.33
C SER A 5 -9.93 9.58 4.60
N PRO A 6 -10.26 8.89 5.70
CA PRO A 6 -9.63 7.61 6.08
C PRO A 6 -9.87 6.47 5.09
N ASP A 7 -10.76 6.66 4.10
CA ASP A 7 -11.13 5.65 3.11
C ASP A 7 -10.44 5.80 1.74
N LEU A 8 -9.54 6.78 1.57
CA LEU A 8 -8.94 7.03 0.26
C LEU A 8 -7.79 6.05 -0.05
N LYS A 9 -8.00 5.19 -1.04
CA LYS A 9 -6.95 4.37 -1.64
C LYS A 9 -6.49 5.02 -2.93
N THR A 10 -5.30 5.60 -2.95
CA THR A 10 -4.68 6.17 -4.16
C THR A 10 -3.60 5.22 -4.67
N PHE A 11 -3.59 4.93 -5.97
CA PHE A 11 -2.52 4.14 -6.58
C PHE A 11 -1.37 5.03 -7.04
N PHE A 12 -0.14 4.55 -6.78
CA PHE A 12 1.12 5.10 -7.29
C PHE A 12 1.76 4.10 -8.25
N ARG A 13 2.35 4.58 -9.34
CA ARG A 13 3.23 3.74 -10.16
C ARG A 13 4.57 3.55 -9.46
N VAL A 14 4.96 2.29 -9.24
CA VAL A 14 6.30 1.92 -8.78
C VAL A 14 7.26 2.00 -9.98
N SER A 15 8.17 2.99 -9.90
CA SER A 15 9.41 3.34 -10.63
C SER A 15 9.68 2.93 -12.09
N LEU A 16 9.17 1.82 -12.64
CA LEU A 16 9.60 1.33 -13.97
C LEU A 16 8.98 2.07 -15.17
N ALA A 17 7.94 2.89 -14.94
CA ALA A 17 7.28 3.67 -15.99
C ALA A 17 6.53 4.89 -15.39
N ALA A 18 7.17 5.65 -14.50
CA ALA A 18 6.59 6.91 -14.04
C ALA A 18 6.41 7.84 -15.26
N PRO A 19 5.22 8.45 -15.46
CA PRO A 19 5.03 9.38 -16.57
C PRO A 19 6.05 10.53 -16.51
N ALA A 20 6.42 11.08 -17.67
CA ALA A 20 7.35 12.20 -17.72
C ALA A 20 6.88 13.35 -16.81
N GLY A 21 7.81 13.93 -16.04
CA GLY A 21 7.51 15.02 -15.11
C GLY A 21 6.90 14.57 -13.77
N LYS A 22 6.78 13.26 -13.51
CA LYS A 22 6.35 12.73 -12.21
C LYS A 22 7.55 12.33 -11.34
N ILE A 23 7.43 12.54 -10.03
CA ILE A 23 8.42 12.06 -9.07
C ILE A 23 8.29 10.55 -8.88
N THR A 24 9.40 9.90 -8.52
CA THR A 24 9.38 8.52 -8.02
C THR A 24 9.15 8.54 -6.53
N ILE A 25 8.14 7.81 -6.06
CA ILE A 25 7.91 7.59 -4.62
C ILE A 25 8.61 6.30 -4.23
N GLN A 26 9.61 6.40 -3.36
CA GLN A 26 10.31 5.24 -2.83
C GLN A 26 9.38 4.42 -1.93
N VAL A 27 9.32 3.11 -2.17
CA VAL A 27 8.73 2.17 -1.21
C VAL A 27 9.79 1.80 -0.18
N LEU A 28 9.47 1.90 1.10
CA LEU A 28 10.41 1.69 2.19
C LEU A 28 10.42 0.23 2.65
N CYS A 29 9.24 -0.31 2.95
CA CYS A 29 9.11 -1.67 3.45
C CYS A 29 7.74 -2.25 3.14
N PHE A 30 7.68 -3.58 3.17
CA PHE A 30 6.47 -4.34 2.93
C PHE A 30 6.27 -5.43 4.00
N PHE A 31 5.12 -5.39 4.66
CA PHE A 31 4.60 -6.46 5.50
C PHE A 31 3.55 -7.25 4.71
N PRO A 32 3.69 -8.59 4.61
CA PRO A 32 2.72 -9.43 3.90
C PRO A 32 1.30 -9.47 4.48
N ILE A 33 1.11 -8.94 5.68
CA ILE A 33 -0.15 -8.73 6.41
C ILE A 33 0.01 -7.47 7.27
N ASP A 34 -1.07 -6.91 7.81
CA ASP A 34 -1.09 -5.70 8.64
C ASP A 34 0.05 -5.73 9.67
N GLY A 35 1.00 -4.80 9.49
CA GLY A 35 2.22 -4.71 10.28
C GLY A 35 2.03 -3.86 11.53
N SER A 36 0.89 -3.18 11.72
CA SER A 36 0.68 -2.13 12.71
C SER A 36 1.76 -1.03 12.63
N SER A 37 2.06 -0.61 11.39
CA SER A 37 3.19 0.25 11.09
C SER A 37 3.07 1.69 11.62
N ASP A 38 1.89 2.13 12.03
CA ASP A 38 1.70 3.44 12.67
C ASP A 38 2.32 3.50 14.08
N ASN A 39 2.58 2.33 14.68
CA ASN A 39 3.21 2.20 16.00
C ASN A 39 4.72 1.89 15.92
N ARG A 40 5.32 1.98 14.72
CA ARG A 40 6.71 1.58 14.48
C ARG A 40 7.60 2.78 14.14
N PRO A 41 8.87 2.81 14.59
CA PRO A 41 9.84 3.82 14.18
C PRO A 41 10.28 3.61 12.73
N ASP A 42 11.23 4.41 12.25
CA ASP A 42 11.73 4.38 10.86
C ASP A 42 10.60 4.43 9.83
N ARG A 43 9.70 5.41 9.98
CA ARG A 43 8.57 5.64 9.06
C ARG A 43 7.69 4.39 8.89
N GLY A 44 7.56 3.60 9.95
CA GLY A 44 6.74 2.41 10.01
C GLY A 44 7.45 1.08 9.71
N CYS A 45 8.75 1.12 9.39
CA CYS A 45 9.54 -0.07 9.00
C CYS A 45 10.39 -0.67 10.13
N GLY A 46 10.42 -0.02 11.30
CA GLY A 46 11.16 -0.51 12.45
C GLY A 46 10.44 -1.60 13.24
N SER A 47 11.02 -2.03 14.36
CA SER A 47 10.35 -2.95 15.29
C SER A 47 9.16 -2.30 15.99
N PHE A 48 8.10 -3.07 16.16
CA PHE A 48 7.03 -2.76 17.09
C PHE A 48 7.54 -2.73 18.54
N PRO A 49 7.05 -1.80 19.38
CA PRO A 49 7.45 -1.70 20.79
C PRO A 49 7.33 -3.02 21.55
N ASN A 50 8.37 -3.39 22.30
CA ASN A 50 8.45 -4.63 23.09
C ASN A 50 8.32 -5.93 22.27
N LYS A 51 8.56 -5.88 20.96
CA LYS A 51 8.56 -7.06 20.07
C LYS A 51 9.87 -7.09 19.28
N PRO A 52 10.98 -7.56 19.89
CA PRO A 52 12.31 -7.48 19.28
C PRO A 52 12.42 -8.27 17.96
N HIS A 53 11.62 -9.32 17.77
CA HIS A 53 11.57 -10.11 16.53
C HIS A 53 10.85 -9.42 15.37
N SER A 54 10.25 -8.25 15.61
CA SER A 54 9.50 -7.53 14.58
C SER A 54 10.33 -6.52 13.79
N GLN A 55 11.66 -6.46 13.99
CA GLN A 55 12.56 -5.63 13.17
C GLN A 55 12.52 -6.05 11.70
N SER A 56 13.26 -5.35 10.83
CA SER A 56 13.33 -5.72 9.41
C SER A 56 13.81 -7.17 9.22
N CYS A 57 13.25 -7.87 8.24
CA CYS A 57 13.43 -9.32 8.08
C CYS A 57 14.89 -9.74 7.90
N ASN A 58 15.70 -8.94 7.21
CA ASN A 58 17.14 -9.18 7.05
C ASN A 58 17.89 -9.24 8.40
N LEU A 59 17.48 -8.43 9.39
CA LEU A 59 18.07 -8.45 10.74
C LEU A 59 17.63 -9.67 11.57
N GLN A 60 16.55 -10.35 11.14
CA GLN A 60 16.06 -11.59 11.73
C GLN A 60 16.53 -12.84 10.96
N GLY A 61 17.36 -12.67 9.91
CA GLY A 61 17.78 -13.77 9.04
C GLY A 61 16.65 -14.34 8.16
N VAL A 62 15.59 -13.57 7.93
CA VAL A 62 14.43 -13.94 7.11
C VAL A 62 14.57 -13.33 5.71
N TYR A 63 14.65 -14.20 4.70
CA TYR A 63 14.88 -13.81 3.30
C TYR A 63 13.88 -14.44 2.33
N THR A 64 13.21 -15.54 2.71
CA THR A 64 12.22 -16.22 1.87
C THR A 64 10.80 -16.13 2.43
N GLY A 65 9.81 -16.34 1.57
CA GLY A 65 8.41 -16.43 1.98
C GLY A 65 8.17 -17.53 3.03
N GLU A 66 8.83 -18.69 2.89
CA GLU A 66 8.75 -19.80 3.84
C GLU A 66 9.32 -19.41 5.21
N GLN A 67 10.50 -18.77 5.22
CA GLN A 67 11.11 -18.26 6.45
C GLN A 67 10.21 -17.22 7.10
N TRP A 68 9.61 -16.33 6.30
CA TRP A 68 8.70 -15.32 6.81
C TRP A 68 7.43 -15.93 7.41
N ALA A 69 6.81 -16.91 6.75
CA ALA A 69 5.62 -17.58 7.26
C ALA A 69 5.91 -18.31 8.59
N SER A 70 7.06 -18.99 8.68
CA SER A 70 7.51 -19.62 9.93
C SER A 70 7.75 -18.59 11.03
N HIS A 71 8.47 -17.50 10.73
CA HIS A 71 8.72 -16.40 11.65
C HIS A 71 7.41 -15.74 12.12
N TYR A 72 6.46 -15.51 11.21
CA TYR A 72 5.16 -14.95 11.52
C TYR A 72 4.36 -15.85 12.46
N ASN A 73 4.29 -17.15 12.20
CA ASN A 73 3.58 -18.09 13.08
C ASN A 73 4.22 -18.18 14.47
N GLN A 74 5.54 -17.97 14.57
CA GLN A 74 6.23 -18.04 15.85
C GLN A 74 6.13 -16.73 16.66
N TYR A 75 6.28 -15.58 16.01
CA TYR A 75 6.45 -14.29 16.68
C TYR A 75 5.38 -13.26 16.32
N GLY A 76 4.87 -13.34 15.09
CA GLY A 76 4.05 -12.31 14.45
C GLY A 76 2.54 -12.46 14.61
N GLU A 77 2.06 -13.64 14.98
CA GLU A 77 0.64 -13.92 15.09
C GLU A 77 -0.02 -13.06 16.17
N HIS A 78 -1.01 -12.26 15.75
CA HIS A 78 -1.83 -11.44 16.63
C HIS A 78 -3.24 -11.29 16.03
N ALA A 79 -4.27 -11.17 16.87
CA ALA A 79 -5.67 -11.07 16.43
C ALA A 79 -5.94 -9.82 15.55
N ALA A 80 -5.22 -8.72 15.84
CA ALA A 80 -5.29 -7.51 15.03
C ALA A 80 -4.46 -7.60 13.72
N GLY A 81 -3.46 -8.48 13.66
CA GLY A 81 -2.49 -8.60 12.56
C GLY A 81 -1.05 -8.32 13.00
N GLY A 82 -0.10 -9.16 12.53
CA GLY A 82 1.34 -8.92 12.32
C GLY A 82 2.22 -8.13 13.29
N ILE A 83 1.81 -7.85 14.52
CA ILE A 83 2.56 -7.04 15.49
C ILE A 83 4.01 -7.54 15.70
N GLY A 84 4.24 -8.85 15.74
CA GLY A 84 5.58 -9.41 15.88
C GLY A 84 6.25 -9.81 14.56
N GLY A 85 5.57 -9.62 13.42
CA GLY A 85 6.10 -9.93 12.10
C GLY A 85 7.16 -8.90 11.68
N CYS A 86 8.16 -9.37 10.94
CA CYS A 86 9.16 -8.53 10.31
C CYS A 86 8.65 -7.98 8.97
N SER A 87 9.17 -6.82 8.54
CA SER A 87 8.97 -6.29 7.18
C SER A 87 10.14 -6.58 6.27
N PHE A 88 9.86 -6.82 4.99
CA PHE A 88 10.88 -6.84 3.95
C PHE A 88 11.30 -5.40 3.63
N ASP A 89 12.62 -5.13 3.64
CA ASP A 89 13.17 -3.87 3.14
C ASP A 89 13.14 -3.89 1.61
N VAL A 90 12.49 -2.89 1.02
CA VAL A 90 12.29 -2.78 -0.43
C VAL A 90 12.73 -1.41 -0.96
N ARG A 91 13.58 -0.71 -0.19
CA ARG A 91 14.15 0.58 -0.61
C ARG A 91 14.96 0.44 -1.88
N ASP A 92 14.92 1.50 -2.70
CA ASP A 92 15.67 1.56 -3.96
C ASP A 92 17.19 1.42 -3.77
N SER A 93 17.71 1.75 -2.57
CA SER A 93 19.13 1.56 -2.22
C SER A 93 19.56 0.09 -2.26
N LEU A 94 18.62 -0.86 -2.18
CA LEU A 94 18.86 -2.29 -2.35
C LEU A 94 18.95 -2.71 -3.82
N ASN A 95 18.63 -1.82 -4.75
CA ASN A 95 18.72 -2.01 -6.20
C ASN A 95 18.09 -3.36 -6.62
N SER A 96 18.88 -4.28 -7.17
CA SER A 96 18.41 -5.58 -7.67
C SER A 96 17.81 -6.48 -6.59
N ALA A 97 17.98 -6.19 -5.29
CA ALA A 97 17.39 -6.96 -4.20
C ALA A 97 16.00 -6.47 -3.76
N ALA A 98 15.60 -5.23 -4.08
CA ALA A 98 14.29 -4.69 -3.65
C ALA A 98 13.11 -5.47 -4.22
N GLY A 99 13.12 -5.75 -5.53
CA GLY A 99 12.08 -6.54 -6.21
C GLY A 99 11.97 -7.97 -5.67
N PRO A 100 13.07 -8.74 -5.58
CA PRO A 100 13.09 -10.05 -4.94
C PRO A 100 12.56 -10.05 -3.50
N ASN A 101 12.92 -9.06 -2.68
CA ASN A 101 12.40 -8.95 -1.31
C ASN A 101 10.88 -8.76 -1.29
N PHE A 102 10.35 -7.87 -2.13
CA PHE A 102 8.91 -7.67 -2.25
C PHE A 102 8.19 -8.97 -2.68
N TYR A 103 8.76 -9.68 -3.66
CA TYR A 103 8.24 -10.96 -4.13
C TYR A 103 8.22 -12.02 -3.03
N GLN A 104 9.28 -12.15 -2.24
CA GLN A 104 9.32 -13.08 -1.10
C GLN A 104 8.30 -12.71 -0.02
N GLY A 105 8.05 -11.42 0.20
CA GLY A 105 6.94 -10.98 1.04
C GLY A 105 5.59 -11.46 0.52
N MET A 106 5.29 -11.27 -0.77
CA MET A 106 4.04 -11.75 -1.35
C MET A 106 3.88 -13.28 -1.22
N ARG A 107 4.97 -14.03 -1.38
CA ARG A 107 4.97 -15.49 -1.12
C ARG A 107 4.66 -15.80 0.34
N GLY A 108 5.29 -15.09 1.28
CA GLY A 108 5.06 -15.28 2.72
C GLY A 108 3.60 -15.07 3.12
N GLY A 109 2.97 -14.00 2.61
CA GLY A 109 1.54 -13.74 2.84
C GLY A 109 0.66 -14.89 2.33
N ARG A 110 0.91 -15.38 1.12
CA ARG A 110 0.16 -16.52 0.55
C ARG A 110 0.27 -17.80 1.38
N LEU A 111 1.43 -18.03 2.01
CA LEU A 111 1.68 -19.22 2.84
C LEU A 111 0.95 -19.18 4.19
N ILE A 112 0.46 -18.03 4.63
CA ILE A 112 -0.36 -17.88 5.85
C ILE A 112 -1.85 -17.65 5.55
N SER A 113 -2.28 -17.82 4.30
CA SER A 113 -3.70 -17.77 3.94
C SER A 113 -4.52 -18.82 4.70
N PRO A 114 -5.78 -18.53 5.08
CA PRO A 114 -6.59 -17.37 4.69
C PRO A 114 -6.30 -16.09 5.49
N LYS A 115 -5.43 -16.12 6.50
CA LYS A 115 -5.21 -14.97 7.38
C LYS A 115 -4.74 -13.71 6.63
N ALA A 116 -3.85 -13.85 5.65
CA ALA A 116 -3.41 -12.73 4.80
C ALA A 116 -4.46 -12.27 3.78
N PHE A 117 -5.54 -13.04 3.58
CA PHE A 117 -6.70 -12.60 2.79
C PHE A 117 -7.68 -11.77 3.63
N GLU A 118 -7.87 -12.18 4.89
CA GLU A 118 -8.80 -11.54 5.84
C GLU A 118 -8.28 -10.23 6.42
N LYS A 119 -7.01 -9.91 6.21
CA LYS A 119 -6.34 -8.71 6.72
C LYS A 119 -5.61 -8.01 5.58
N PRO A 120 -5.60 -6.66 5.55
CA PRO A 120 -4.81 -5.94 4.56
C PRO A 120 -3.33 -6.27 4.73
N ASN A 121 -2.56 -6.21 3.65
CA ASN A 121 -1.11 -6.07 3.75
C ASN A 121 -0.76 -4.62 4.13
N ASP A 122 0.49 -4.38 4.48
CA ASP A 122 0.94 -3.06 4.88
C ASP A 122 2.24 -2.68 4.18
N LEU A 123 2.17 -1.63 3.37
CA LEU A 123 3.26 -1.12 2.56
C LEU A 123 3.50 0.33 2.95
N LYS A 124 4.71 0.64 3.41
CA LYS A 124 5.10 2.02 3.70
C LYS A 124 5.94 2.59 2.57
N HIS A 125 5.60 3.80 2.17
CA HIS A 125 6.33 4.57 1.19
C HIS A 125 6.88 5.86 1.81
N GLN A 126 7.84 6.49 1.15
CA GLN A 126 8.37 7.76 1.59
C GLN A 126 7.28 8.83 1.56
N VAL A 127 7.28 9.70 2.58
CA VAL A 127 6.46 10.91 2.60
C VAL A 127 6.94 11.84 1.49
N TRP A 128 6.04 12.19 0.55
CA TRP A 128 6.34 13.16 -0.49
C TRP A 128 6.27 14.59 0.04
N ALA A 129 6.92 15.53 -0.66
CA ALA A 129 6.85 16.94 -0.33
C ALA A 129 5.41 17.47 -0.43
N GLN A 130 5.06 18.46 0.38
CA GLN A 130 3.77 19.13 0.27
C GLN A 130 3.74 20.08 -0.94
N ASN A 131 2.54 20.42 -1.42
CA ASN A 131 2.32 21.44 -2.47
C ASN A 131 2.95 21.12 -3.85
N ILE A 132 3.06 19.84 -4.23
CA ILE A 132 3.58 19.40 -5.54
C ILE A 132 2.61 18.54 -6.38
N PRO A 133 1.29 18.83 -6.39
CA PRO A 133 0.26 17.92 -6.91
C PRO A 133 0.49 17.51 -8.38
N SER A 134 0.99 18.42 -9.22
CA SER A 134 1.24 18.18 -10.65
C SER A 134 2.35 17.15 -10.93
N THR A 135 3.27 16.96 -9.98
CA THR A 135 4.38 16.00 -10.10
C THR A 135 4.13 14.68 -9.38
N LEU A 136 3.05 14.55 -8.62
CA LEU A 136 2.73 13.28 -7.96
C LEU A 136 2.33 12.22 -9.02
N PRO A 137 2.82 10.97 -8.91
CA PRO A 137 2.50 9.88 -9.83
C PRO A 137 1.14 9.24 -9.48
N ILE A 138 0.11 10.06 -9.30
CA ILE A 138 -1.28 9.63 -9.09
C ILE A 138 -1.90 9.36 -10.45
N GLU A 139 -2.57 8.21 -10.60
CA GLU A 139 -3.15 7.78 -11.87
C GLU A 139 -4.68 7.64 -11.82
N ALA A 140 -5.26 7.49 -10.62
CA ALA A 140 -6.71 7.35 -10.42
C ALA A 140 -7.09 7.56 -8.95
N PHE A 141 -8.36 7.87 -8.72
CA PHE A 141 -9.02 7.86 -7.41
C PHE A 141 -9.95 6.65 -7.32
N PHE A 142 -10.14 6.08 -6.13
CA PHE A 142 -10.93 4.87 -5.95
C PHE A 142 -11.95 5.01 -4.82
N TYR A 143 -13.05 4.26 -4.94
CA TYR A 143 -13.96 4.00 -3.83
C TYR A 143 -14.35 2.52 -3.83
N VAL A 144 -14.50 1.93 -2.64
CA VAL A 144 -14.82 0.50 -2.47
C VAL A 144 -16.29 0.28 -2.12
N VAL A 145 -16.88 1.21 -1.39
CA VAL A 145 -18.29 1.20 -0.98
C VAL A 145 -18.96 2.50 -1.40
N PRO A 146 -20.27 2.52 -1.69
CA PRO A 146 -20.96 3.70 -2.22
C PRO A 146 -20.76 4.98 -1.41
N ALA A 147 -20.65 4.88 -0.08
CA ALA A 147 -20.39 6.01 0.81
C ALA A 147 -19.06 6.75 0.51
N GLY A 148 -18.08 6.07 -0.10
CA GLY A 148 -16.78 6.64 -0.46
C GLY A 148 -16.78 7.46 -1.76
N LEU A 149 -17.85 7.39 -2.57
CA LEU A 149 -17.91 8.07 -3.87
C LEU A 149 -17.77 9.60 -3.72
N ALA A 150 -18.44 10.19 -2.75
CA ALA A 150 -18.38 11.64 -2.52
C ALA A 150 -16.95 12.11 -2.18
N GLY A 151 -16.18 11.30 -1.44
CA GLY A 151 -14.77 11.56 -1.15
C GLY A 151 -13.90 11.48 -2.41
N ALA A 152 -14.07 10.43 -3.21
CA ALA A 152 -13.35 10.27 -4.47
C ALA A 152 -13.64 11.42 -5.47
N GLN A 153 -14.89 11.89 -5.53
CA GLN A 153 -15.29 13.06 -6.33
C GLN A 153 -14.66 14.34 -5.83
N TYR A 154 -14.62 14.55 -4.51
CA TYR A 154 -13.93 15.69 -3.91
C TYR A 154 -12.44 15.71 -4.29
N ASP A 155 -11.75 14.57 -4.16
CA ASP A 155 -10.32 14.49 -4.47
C ASP A 155 -10.03 14.60 -5.97
N GLN A 156 -10.86 14.00 -6.83
CA GLN A 156 -10.76 14.18 -8.29
C GLN A 156 -10.89 15.66 -8.67
N LYS A 157 -11.93 16.34 -8.18
CA LYS A 157 -12.14 17.76 -8.47
C LYS A 157 -10.99 18.60 -7.96
N ARG A 158 -10.57 18.39 -6.71
CA ARG A 158 -9.47 19.15 -6.09
C ARG A 158 -8.16 18.95 -6.83
N PHE A 159 -7.84 17.73 -7.24
CA PHE A 159 -6.64 17.44 -8.02
C PHE A 159 -6.68 18.13 -9.38
N TYR A 160 -7.82 18.08 -10.08
CA TYR A 160 -8.01 18.78 -11.34
C TYR A 160 -7.88 20.31 -11.20
N ASP A 161 -8.51 20.92 -10.19
CA ASP A 161 -8.41 22.36 -9.94
C ASP A 161 -6.95 22.82 -9.71
N LEU A 162 -6.11 21.95 -9.13
CA LEU A 162 -4.71 22.24 -8.82
C LEU A 162 -3.73 21.96 -9.96
N THR A 163 -4.10 21.09 -10.91
CA THR A 163 -3.15 20.54 -11.90
C THR A 163 -3.60 20.67 -13.34
N HIS A 164 -4.91 20.86 -13.56
CA HIS A 164 -5.59 20.72 -14.86
C HIS A 164 -5.40 19.35 -15.53
N ILE A 165 -5.02 18.32 -14.76
CA ILE A 165 -4.91 16.95 -15.22
C ILE A 165 -6.18 16.20 -14.81
N ALA A 166 -6.92 15.68 -15.79
CA ALA A 166 -8.08 14.84 -15.54
C ALA A 166 -7.63 13.40 -15.25
N LEU A 167 -7.99 12.86 -14.08
CA LEU A 167 -7.74 11.49 -13.67
C LEU A 167 -9.05 10.78 -13.33
N PRO A 168 -9.21 9.49 -13.67
CA PRO A 168 -10.47 8.79 -13.48
C PRO A 168 -10.72 8.42 -12.00
N ILE A 169 -12.00 8.39 -11.64
CA ILE A 169 -12.51 7.66 -10.48
C ILE A 169 -12.85 6.24 -10.93
N ILE A 170 -12.36 5.23 -10.19
CA ILE A 170 -12.57 3.82 -10.46
C ILE A 170 -13.30 3.18 -9.27
N SER A 171 -14.46 2.59 -9.54
CA SER A 171 -15.20 1.77 -8.58
C SER A 171 -14.48 0.43 -8.38
N MET A 172 -14.26 0.06 -7.12
CA MET A 172 -13.56 -1.16 -6.76
C MET A 172 -14.48 -2.09 -5.98
N LYS A 173 -14.57 -3.36 -6.40
CA LYS A 173 -15.17 -4.43 -5.59
C LYS A 173 -14.07 -5.37 -5.14
N LEU A 174 -13.87 -5.47 -3.83
CA LEU A 174 -12.94 -6.45 -3.26
C LEU A 174 -13.62 -7.83 -3.16
N PRO A 175 -12.86 -8.92 -3.34
CA PRO A 175 -13.39 -10.28 -3.21
C PRO A 175 -13.83 -10.55 -1.77
N LEU A 176 -14.92 -11.31 -1.60
CA LEU A 176 -15.40 -11.74 -0.28
C LEU A 176 -14.73 -13.04 0.18
N THR A 177 -14.32 -13.87 -0.78
CA THR A 177 -13.59 -15.11 -0.53
C THR A 177 -12.33 -15.19 -1.40
N ILE A 178 -11.37 -16.04 -1.02
CA ILE A 178 -10.12 -16.21 -1.76
C ILE A 178 -10.31 -16.72 -3.20
N ASN A 179 -11.48 -17.29 -3.51
CA ASN A 179 -11.82 -17.80 -4.84
C ASN A 179 -12.55 -16.76 -5.71
N ASP A 180 -12.94 -15.62 -5.14
CA ASP A 180 -13.56 -14.52 -5.89
C ASP A 180 -12.50 -13.62 -6.54
N SER A 181 -12.92 -12.86 -7.54
CA SER A 181 -12.07 -11.87 -8.20
C SER A 181 -12.41 -10.45 -7.75
N ALA A 182 -11.39 -9.60 -7.64
CA ALA A 182 -11.61 -8.16 -7.56
C ALA A 182 -12.10 -7.61 -8.90
N SER A 183 -12.93 -6.57 -8.89
CA SER A 183 -13.32 -5.84 -10.10
C SER A 183 -13.02 -4.35 -9.98
N PHE A 184 -12.66 -3.76 -11.12
CA PHE A 184 -12.33 -2.34 -11.26
C PHE A 184 -13.14 -1.79 -12.42
N VAL A 185 -14.02 -0.82 -12.16
CA VAL A 185 -14.99 -0.34 -13.14
C VAL A 185 -14.90 1.17 -13.25
N PHE A 186 -14.75 1.68 -14.47
CA PHE A 186 -14.95 3.08 -14.79
C PHE A 186 -16.43 3.32 -15.11
N ASN A 187 -17.08 4.20 -14.34
CA ASN A 187 -18.44 4.66 -14.67
C ASN A 187 -18.39 6.16 -15.01
N PRO A 188 -18.92 6.58 -16.17
CA PRO A 188 -18.97 8.00 -16.53
C PRO A 188 -19.74 8.85 -15.52
N GLY A 189 -20.79 8.30 -14.89
CA GLY A 189 -21.60 9.02 -13.90
C GLY A 189 -20.90 9.29 -12.57
N ASP A 190 -19.78 8.62 -12.28
CA ASP A 190 -19.01 8.85 -11.07
C ASP A 190 -18.09 10.08 -11.21
N GLN A 191 -17.77 10.49 -12.44
CA GLN A 191 -16.78 11.52 -12.75
C GLN A 191 -17.37 12.93 -12.61
N VAL A 192 -16.63 13.84 -11.98
CA VAL A 192 -17.03 15.25 -11.78
C VAL A 192 -16.13 16.25 -12.52
N VAL A 193 -15.21 15.73 -13.35
CA VAL A 193 -14.35 16.51 -14.24
C VAL A 193 -14.51 16.02 -15.68
N THR A 194 -14.29 16.90 -16.65
CA THR A 194 -14.38 16.58 -18.08
C THR A 194 -13.00 16.30 -18.68
N GLY A 195 -12.96 15.64 -19.85
CA GLY A 195 -11.71 15.38 -20.58
C GLY A 195 -10.92 14.14 -20.13
N LEU A 196 -11.62 13.13 -19.60
CA LEU A 196 -11.10 11.79 -19.33
C LEU A 196 -11.00 10.94 -20.59
#